data_AF-A6RFW4-F1
#
_entry.id   AF-A6RFW4-F1
#
_cell.length_a   1.000
_cell.length_b   1.000
_cell.length_c   1.000
_cell.angle_alpha   90.00
_cell.angle_beta   90.00
_cell.angle_gamma   90.00
#
_symmetry.space_group_name_H-M   'P 1'
#
loop_
_entity.id
_entity.type
_entity.pdbx_description
1 polymer ?
#
loop_
_entity_poly.entity_id
_entity_poly.type
_entity_poly.pdbx_seq_one_letter_code
_entity_poly.pdbx_strand_id
1 'polypeptide(L)'
;MALQTETILQPSAPNPGVIDIDKQTDFADTDGDSVNSIGGGSSFGTSLSSSILEYRYENGRRYHGYRNGSYMLPNDEAEQERLELHHHIFRLVLGGRLFRAPITAKPKRVLDFGTATGAWAMDFADEFQSATVIGNDLSPIQPSWVPPNCKFYVDDVESEWVYTPNEAFDFIHARGMGGSIKDWNMLYNRALQHLKPGGWIEMQEYEAWVSSDDDPTLKKCPNTARWLALLDEASVKFGKRMNVAREQKQHLIDAGFKDVRDDVYKVPMGTWP
;
A
#
# COMPACT_ATOMS: atom_id res chain seq x y z
N MET A 1 14.67 -51.70 -2.03
CA MET A 1 14.04 -51.24 -3.27
C MET A 1 13.86 -49.73 -3.11
N ALA A 2 14.82 -48.97 -3.63
CA ALA A 2 14.90 -47.53 -3.48
C ALA A 2 14.35 -46.85 -4.73
N LEU A 3 13.58 -45.77 -4.57
CA LEU A 3 13.27 -44.83 -5.64
C LEU A 3 13.31 -43.41 -5.04
N GLN A 4 14.45 -42.74 -5.25
CA GLN A 4 14.57 -41.28 -5.24
C GLN A 4 13.95 -40.76 -6.53
N THR A 5 13.02 -39.82 -6.44
CA THR A 5 12.63 -38.97 -7.57
C THR A 5 13.28 -37.61 -7.40
N GLU A 6 14.38 -37.41 -8.14
CA GLU A 6 14.96 -36.09 -8.38
C GLU A 6 13.97 -35.26 -9.21
N THR A 7 13.52 -34.14 -8.65
CA THR A 7 12.80 -33.12 -9.43
C THR A 7 13.82 -32.06 -9.82
N ILE A 8 14.16 -32.02 -11.10
CA ILE A 8 15.02 -31.00 -11.69
C ILE A 8 14.22 -29.69 -11.69
N LEU A 9 14.54 -28.78 -10.77
CA LEU A 9 14.07 -27.39 -10.82
C LEU A 9 14.76 -26.69 -11.99
N GLN A 10 14.00 -26.40 -13.04
CA GLN A 10 14.42 -25.43 -14.04
C GLN A 10 14.43 -24.04 -13.40
N PRO A 11 15.46 -23.21 -13.64
CA PRO A 11 15.46 -21.82 -13.18
C PRO A 11 14.31 -21.06 -13.88
N SER A 12 13.39 -20.53 -13.08
CA SER A 12 12.35 -19.63 -13.56
C SER A 12 12.98 -18.37 -14.16
N ALA A 13 12.56 -17.99 -15.36
CA ALA A 13 12.94 -16.73 -15.99
C ALA A 13 12.58 -15.53 -15.10
N PRO A 14 13.37 -14.43 -15.11
CA PRO A 14 13.04 -13.24 -14.35
C PRO A 14 11.72 -12.64 -14.82
N ASN A 15 10.77 -12.51 -13.90
CA ASN A 15 9.46 -11.92 -14.14
C ASN A 15 9.62 -10.38 -14.13
N PRO A 16 9.19 -9.63 -15.17
CA PRO A 16 9.50 -8.20 -15.34
C PRO A 16 8.64 -7.23 -14.48
N GLY A 17 8.13 -7.68 -13.32
CA GLY A 17 7.04 -6.99 -12.61
C GLY A 17 7.44 -5.93 -11.58
N VAL A 18 8.66 -5.99 -11.03
CA VAL A 18 9.09 -5.11 -9.94
C VAL A 18 10.07 -4.08 -10.46
N ILE A 19 9.77 -2.80 -10.22
CA ILE A 19 10.54 -1.68 -10.76
C ILE A 19 11.01 -0.76 -9.63
N ASP A 20 12.33 -0.61 -9.50
CA ASP A 20 12.96 0.25 -8.50
C ASP A 20 13.04 1.69 -8.99
N ILE A 21 12.59 2.62 -8.15
CA ILE A 21 12.64 4.07 -8.43
C ILE A 21 14.01 4.66 -8.04
N ASP A 22 14.84 3.96 -7.24
CA ASP A 22 16.11 4.49 -6.68
C ASP A 22 17.30 4.56 -7.66
N LYS A 23 17.13 4.18 -8.93
CA LYS A 23 18.21 4.35 -9.91
C LYS A 23 18.16 5.77 -10.45
N GLN A 24 19.01 6.63 -9.89
CA GLN A 24 19.48 7.86 -10.55
C GLN A 24 19.71 7.56 -12.03
N THR A 25 18.92 8.22 -12.88
CA THR A 25 19.33 8.43 -14.26
C THR A 25 20.58 9.30 -14.21
N ASP A 26 21.75 8.68 -14.30
CA ASP A 26 23.02 9.36 -14.49
C ASP A 26 22.94 10.19 -15.79
N PHE A 27 22.64 11.48 -15.66
CA PHE A 27 23.19 12.44 -16.60
C PHE A 27 24.66 12.58 -16.22
N ALA A 28 25.51 11.98 -17.03
CA ALA A 28 26.95 11.98 -16.84
C ALA A 28 27.47 13.43 -16.77
N ASP A 29 27.90 13.85 -15.58
CA ASP A 29 28.98 14.82 -15.41
C ASP A 29 30.17 14.06 -14.81
N THR A 30 31.24 14.04 -15.57
CA THR A 30 32.54 13.48 -15.20
C THR A 30 33.14 14.27 -14.04
N ASP A 31 33.30 13.64 -12.88
CA ASP A 31 34.56 13.51 -12.13
C ASP A 31 34.31 13.09 -10.66
N GLY A 32 35.13 12.12 -10.18
CA GLY A 32 35.58 12.11 -8.78
C GLY A 32 34.88 11.19 -7.78
N ASP A 33 35.57 10.09 -7.49
CA ASP A 33 35.58 9.28 -6.26
C ASP A 33 34.37 8.42 -5.87
N SER A 34 34.66 7.11 -5.93
CA SER A 34 33.80 5.99 -5.58
C SER A 34 33.77 5.75 -4.07
N VAL A 35 32.57 5.82 -3.48
CA VAL A 35 32.29 5.24 -2.16
C VAL A 35 31.35 4.05 -2.35
N ASN A 36 31.94 2.85 -2.34
CA ASN A 36 31.21 1.58 -2.36
C ASN A 36 30.51 1.39 -1.01
N SER A 37 29.24 1.75 -0.91
CA SER A 37 28.38 1.30 0.20
C SER A 37 27.87 -0.10 -0.11
N ILE A 38 28.51 -1.10 0.49
CA ILE A 38 28.05 -2.49 0.48
C ILE A 38 26.88 -2.58 1.46
N GLY A 39 25.66 -2.48 0.94
CA GLY A 39 24.43 -2.88 1.62
C GLY A 39 23.69 -3.85 0.70
N GLY A 40 23.44 -5.08 1.16
CA GLY A 40 22.82 -6.15 0.38
C GLY A 40 21.48 -5.72 -0.23
N GLY A 41 21.51 -5.25 -1.47
CA GLY A 41 20.34 -4.90 -2.24
C GLY A 41 19.69 -6.17 -2.78
N SER A 42 18.43 -6.39 -2.45
CA SER A 42 17.61 -7.42 -3.09
C SER A 42 17.54 -7.12 -4.59
N SER A 43 17.93 -8.08 -5.43
CA SER A 43 18.15 -7.91 -6.88
C SER A 43 16.88 -7.88 -7.74
N PHE A 44 15.72 -7.53 -7.17
CA PHE A 44 14.42 -7.77 -7.81
C PHE A 44 13.88 -6.58 -8.62
N GLY A 45 14.46 -5.39 -8.47
CA GLY A 45 14.01 -4.19 -9.18
C GLY A 45 14.66 -4.01 -10.54
N THR A 46 13.84 -3.81 -11.58
CA THR A 46 14.26 -3.29 -12.88
C THR A 46 14.06 -1.77 -12.96
N SER A 47 14.68 -1.08 -13.91
CA SER A 47 14.47 0.36 -14.10
C SER A 47 13.10 0.66 -14.71
N LEU A 48 12.50 1.81 -14.40
CA LEU A 48 11.22 2.26 -14.95
C LEU A 48 11.19 2.19 -16.47
N SER A 49 10.23 1.43 -17.04
CA SER A 49 9.97 1.48 -18.47
C SER A 49 9.25 2.78 -18.82
N SER A 50 9.55 3.35 -19.99
CA SER A 50 8.92 4.60 -20.46
C SER A 50 7.39 4.50 -20.50
N SER A 51 6.85 3.31 -20.76
CA SER A 51 5.41 3.02 -20.80
C SER A 51 4.68 3.25 -19.47
N ILE A 52 5.37 3.23 -18.33
CA ILE A 52 4.75 3.50 -17.02
C ILE A 52 4.50 4.99 -16.82
N LEU A 53 5.31 5.83 -17.47
CA LEU A 53 5.17 7.29 -17.49
C LEU A 53 4.19 7.78 -18.56
N GLU A 54 3.61 6.87 -19.36
CA GLU A 54 2.53 7.18 -20.30
C GLU A 54 1.19 7.33 -19.53
N TYR A 55 1.10 8.44 -18.77
CA TYR A 55 -0.10 8.77 -18.01
C TYR A 55 -1.33 8.96 -18.91
N ARG A 56 -2.51 8.62 -18.36
CA ARG A 56 -3.80 8.91 -18.98
C ARG A 56 -4.33 10.24 -18.48
N TYR A 57 -5.06 10.93 -19.34
CA TYR A 57 -5.72 12.18 -19.01
C TYR A 57 -7.20 12.08 -19.37
N GLU A 58 -8.07 12.24 -18.37
CA GLU A 58 -9.52 12.19 -18.53
C GLU A 58 -10.16 13.25 -17.63
N ASN A 59 -11.17 13.96 -18.15
CA ASN A 59 -11.91 14.99 -17.40
C ASN A 59 -11.02 16.05 -16.73
N GLY A 60 -9.85 16.35 -17.31
CA GLY A 60 -8.89 17.31 -16.76
C GLY A 60 -8.03 16.78 -15.60
N ARG A 61 -8.03 15.47 -15.34
CA ARG A 61 -7.23 14.81 -14.29
C ARG A 61 -6.21 13.85 -14.90
N ARG A 62 -5.07 13.63 -14.22
CA ARG A 62 -4.02 12.67 -14.62
C ARG A 62 -4.24 11.34 -13.89
N TYR A 63 -4.06 10.22 -14.59
CA TYR A 63 -4.19 8.86 -14.08
C TYR A 63 -2.96 8.02 -14.45
N HIS A 64 -2.71 6.96 -13.70
CA HIS A 64 -1.56 6.08 -13.89
C HIS A 64 -1.57 5.33 -15.23
N GLY A 65 -0.37 5.02 -15.75
CA GLY A 65 -0.20 4.24 -16.99
C GLY A 65 -0.14 2.72 -16.75
N TYR A 66 0.54 2.28 -15.69
CA TYR A 66 0.74 0.87 -15.35
C TYR A 66 -0.56 0.17 -14.95
N ARG A 67 -0.87 -1.00 -15.54
CA ARG A 67 -2.17 -1.69 -15.38
C ARG A 67 -3.35 -0.74 -15.58
N ASN A 68 -3.32 -0.04 -16.71
CA ASN A 68 -4.32 0.95 -17.10
C ASN A 68 -5.76 0.50 -16.81
N GLY A 69 -6.53 1.34 -16.12
CA GLY A 69 -7.93 1.10 -15.77
C GLY A 69 -8.15 0.20 -14.56
N SER A 70 -7.08 -0.27 -13.90
CA SER A 70 -7.18 -1.09 -12.69
C SER A 70 -7.47 -0.29 -11.41
N TYR A 71 -7.24 1.02 -11.43
CA TYR A 71 -7.55 1.92 -10.33
C TYR A 71 -8.25 3.19 -10.82
N MET A 72 -9.19 3.71 -10.03
CA MET A 72 -10.19 4.68 -10.48
C MET A 72 -9.90 6.12 -10.09
N LEU A 73 -8.97 6.35 -9.16
CA LEU A 73 -8.62 7.70 -8.70
C LEU A 73 -7.43 8.25 -9.51
N PRO A 74 -7.38 9.59 -9.69
CA PRO A 74 -6.27 10.25 -10.36
C PRO A 74 -4.96 10.14 -9.55
N ASN A 75 -3.86 10.64 -10.11
CA ASN A 75 -2.54 10.71 -9.47
C ASN A 75 -1.83 12.07 -9.72
N ASP A 76 -2.61 13.08 -10.11
CA ASP A 76 -2.17 14.46 -10.23
C ASP A 76 -1.93 15.13 -8.88
N GLU A 77 -1.41 16.35 -8.93
CA GLU A 77 -0.96 17.13 -7.78
C GLU A 77 -2.11 17.39 -6.79
N ALA A 78 -3.32 17.64 -7.29
CA ALA A 78 -4.50 17.83 -6.44
C ALA A 78 -4.88 16.57 -5.66
N GLU A 79 -4.69 15.38 -6.24
CA GLU A 79 -4.90 14.12 -5.51
C GLU A 79 -3.78 13.83 -4.52
N GLN A 80 -2.53 14.15 -4.87
CA GLN A 80 -1.41 14.04 -3.95
C GLN A 80 -1.60 14.94 -2.72
N GLU A 81 -2.04 16.20 -2.89
CA GLU A 81 -2.41 17.09 -1.78
C GLU A 81 -3.51 16.50 -0.90
N ARG A 82 -4.53 15.86 -1.51
CA ARG A 82 -5.58 15.16 -0.77
C ARG A 82 -5.02 13.99 0.05
N LEU A 83 -4.08 13.23 -0.50
CA LEU A 83 -3.41 12.11 0.16
C LEU A 83 -2.53 12.58 1.34
N GLU A 84 -1.81 13.69 1.19
CA GLU A 84 -1.05 14.31 2.28
C GLU A 84 -1.96 14.77 3.43
N LEU A 85 -3.08 15.42 3.12
CA LEU A 85 -4.09 15.78 4.12
C LEU A 85 -4.64 14.53 4.83
N HIS A 86 -4.88 13.46 4.06
CA HIS A 86 -5.36 12.19 4.60
C HIS A 86 -4.33 11.55 5.55
N HIS A 87 -3.05 11.60 5.20
CA HIS A 87 -1.97 11.17 6.08
C HIS A 87 -1.98 11.95 7.40
N HIS A 88 -2.10 13.27 7.34
CA HIS A 88 -2.19 14.13 8.52
C HIS A 88 -3.40 13.80 9.40
N ILE A 89 -4.58 13.58 8.82
CA ILE A 89 -5.80 13.20 9.56
C ILE A 89 -5.56 11.90 10.35
N PHE A 90 -4.97 10.87 9.73
CA PHE A 90 -4.66 9.63 10.45
C PHE A 90 -3.66 9.85 11.58
N ARG A 91 -2.60 10.66 11.39
CA ARG A 91 -1.68 11.02 12.47
C ARG A 91 -2.47 11.66 13.63
N LEU A 92 -3.38 12.59 13.37
CA LEU A 92 -4.20 13.22 14.41
C LEU A 92 -5.08 12.21 15.15
N VAL A 93 -5.79 11.35 14.41
CA VAL A 93 -6.66 10.29 14.99
C VAL A 93 -5.87 9.37 15.91
N LEU A 94 -4.63 9.05 15.56
CA LEU A 94 -3.77 8.15 16.34
C LEU A 94 -2.95 8.84 17.44
N GLY A 95 -3.17 10.15 17.65
CA GLY A 95 -2.46 10.96 18.65
C GLY A 95 -0.98 11.17 18.29
N GLY A 96 -0.70 11.33 17.00
CA GLY A 96 0.63 11.53 16.44
C GLY A 96 1.44 10.25 16.23
N ARG A 97 0.83 9.05 16.26
CA ARG A 97 1.51 7.78 15.94
C ARG A 97 1.24 7.34 14.50
N LEU A 98 2.12 6.50 13.96
CA LEU A 98 1.97 5.89 12.63
C LEU A 98 1.10 4.65 12.61
N PHE A 99 1.11 3.88 13.70
CA PHE A 99 0.48 2.56 13.79
C PHE A 99 0.03 2.25 15.22
N ARG A 100 -0.79 1.21 15.37
CA ARG A 100 -1.38 0.73 16.63
C ARG A 100 -0.97 -0.69 17.00
N ALA A 101 -0.48 -1.46 16.04
CA ALA A 101 0.03 -2.81 16.23
C ALA A 101 1.02 -2.83 17.40
N PRO A 102 0.93 -3.81 18.30
CA PRO A 102 1.76 -3.89 19.50
C PRO A 102 3.15 -4.44 19.16
N ILE A 103 3.85 -3.76 18.26
CA ILE A 103 5.20 -4.08 17.83
C ILE A 103 6.15 -3.71 18.98
N THR A 104 6.61 -4.72 19.71
CA THR A 104 7.51 -4.55 20.88
C THR A 104 8.99 -4.67 20.50
N ALA A 105 9.30 -5.43 19.46
CA ALA A 105 10.64 -5.53 18.89
C ALA A 105 10.85 -4.45 17.82
N LYS A 106 12.10 -3.99 17.63
CA LYS A 106 12.42 -3.05 16.54
C LYS A 106 12.29 -3.77 15.19
N PRO A 107 11.29 -3.45 14.34
CA PRO A 107 11.12 -4.14 13.07
C PRO A 107 12.35 -3.90 12.18
N LYS A 108 12.71 -4.89 11.37
CA LYS A 108 13.88 -4.83 10.48
C LYS A 108 13.48 -4.70 9.02
N ARG A 109 12.34 -5.24 8.64
CA ARG A 109 11.81 -5.14 7.28
C ARG A 109 10.32 -4.86 7.33
N VAL A 110 9.91 -3.78 6.69
CA VAL A 110 8.53 -3.29 6.68
C VAL A 110 8.05 -3.10 5.26
N LEU A 111 6.82 -3.53 4.97
CA LEU A 111 6.14 -3.27 3.71
C LEU A 111 4.98 -2.30 3.97
N ASP A 112 4.90 -1.24 3.17
CA ASP A 112 3.75 -0.35 3.07
C ASP A 112 3.18 -0.49 1.64
N PHE A 113 2.09 -1.23 1.48
CA PHE A 113 1.49 -1.44 0.16
C PHE A 113 0.34 -0.47 -0.10
N GLY A 114 0.21 0.00 -1.34
CA GLY A 114 -0.61 1.17 -1.66
C GLY A 114 -0.08 2.43 -0.98
N THR A 115 1.25 2.61 -1.03
CA THR A 115 1.95 3.67 -0.28
C THR A 115 1.60 5.08 -0.78
N ALA A 116 0.97 5.21 -1.95
CA ALA A 116 0.59 6.48 -2.56
C ALA A 116 1.79 7.44 -2.66
N THR A 117 1.75 8.63 -2.06
CA THR A 117 2.89 9.58 -2.07
C THR A 117 4.10 9.08 -1.28
N GLY A 118 3.96 8.01 -0.50
CA GLY A 118 5.02 7.47 0.34
C GLY A 118 5.11 8.11 1.73
N ALA A 119 4.22 9.05 2.08
CA ALA A 119 4.29 9.81 3.32
C ALA A 119 4.39 8.91 4.58
N TRP A 120 3.59 7.85 4.65
CA TRP A 120 3.67 6.92 5.78
C TRP A 120 4.99 6.15 5.81
N ALA A 121 5.43 5.62 4.67
CA ALA A 121 6.66 4.84 4.56
C ALA A 121 7.89 5.68 4.95
N MET A 122 7.95 6.94 4.51
CA MET A 122 9.04 7.86 4.84
C MET A 122 9.05 8.22 6.33
N ASP A 123 7.91 8.61 6.90
CA ASP A 123 7.82 8.88 8.34
C ASP A 123 8.23 7.66 9.18
N PHE A 124 7.82 6.46 8.76
CA PHE A 124 8.21 5.22 9.44
C PHE A 124 9.71 4.99 9.34
N ALA A 125 10.30 5.19 8.16
CA ALA A 125 11.72 5.03 7.92
C ALA A 125 12.56 5.99 8.78
N ASP A 126 12.09 7.23 8.96
CA ASP A 126 12.71 8.23 9.82
C ASP A 126 12.61 7.87 11.32
N GLU A 127 11.44 7.40 11.77
CA GLU A 127 11.23 6.95 13.16
C GLU A 127 12.03 5.66 13.48
N PHE A 128 12.22 4.79 12.49
CA PHE A 128 12.86 3.47 12.62
C PHE A 128 14.05 3.30 11.68
N GLN A 129 15.09 4.12 11.85
CA GLN A 129 16.31 4.15 11.02
C GLN A 129 17.04 2.80 10.84
N SER A 130 16.79 1.82 11.71
CA SER A 130 17.37 0.47 11.59
C SER A 130 16.53 -0.52 10.77
N ALA A 131 15.34 -0.11 10.33
CA ALA A 131 14.43 -0.89 9.50
C ALA A 131 14.66 -0.54 8.03
N THR A 132 14.54 -1.52 7.15
CA THR A 132 14.33 -1.29 5.72
C THR A 132 12.83 -1.21 5.46
N VAL A 133 12.37 -0.08 4.94
CA VAL A 133 10.97 0.16 4.58
C VAL A 133 10.84 0.06 3.07
N ILE A 134 9.84 -0.70 2.63
CA ILE A 134 9.50 -0.85 1.22
C ILE A 134 8.09 -0.30 1.02
N GLY A 135 7.96 0.73 0.20
CA GLY A 135 6.68 1.20 -0.28
C GLY A 135 6.37 0.61 -1.66
N ASN A 136 5.13 0.14 -1.85
CA ASN A 136 4.66 -0.35 -3.14
C ASN A 136 3.42 0.41 -3.59
N ASP A 137 3.39 0.86 -4.85
CA ASP A 137 2.19 1.47 -5.46
C ASP A 137 2.13 1.17 -6.96
N LEU A 138 0.94 1.32 -7.57
CA LEU A 138 0.78 1.27 -9.03
C LEU A 138 1.37 2.50 -9.72
N SER A 139 1.48 3.62 -9.00
CA SER A 139 1.90 4.92 -9.52
C SER A 139 3.28 5.32 -8.99
N PRO A 140 4.23 5.71 -9.86
CA PRO A 140 5.47 6.36 -9.42
C PRO A 140 5.20 7.85 -9.12
N ILE A 141 4.60 8.15 -7.97
CA ILE A 141 4.28 9.51 -7.50
C ILE A 141 5.00 9.87 -6.20
N GLN A 142 5.99 9.08 -5.82
CA GLN A 142 6.80 9.28 -4.62
C GLN A 142 7.90 10.32 -4.91
N PRO A 143 8.35 11.08 -3.91
CA PRO A 143 9.39 12.08 -4.09
C PRO A 143 10.73 11.43 -4.47
N SER A 144 11.59 12.21 -5.13
CA SER A 144 12.95 11.76 -5.47
C SER A 144 13.91 11.76 -4.27
N TRP A 145 13.61 12.54 -3.24
CA TRP A 145 14.39 12.56 -2.00
C TRP A 145 13.66 11.75 -0.94
N VAL A 146 14.24 10.61 -0.57
CA VAL A 146 13.66 9.64 0.37
C VAL A 146 14.68 9.26 1.44
N PRO A 147 14.24 8.81 2.64
CA PRO A 147 15.16 8.29 3.65
C PRO A 147 16.01 7.14 3.08
N PRO A 148 17.30 7.02 3.45
CA PRO A 148 18.22 6.04 2.84
C PRO A 148 17.83 4.58 3.12
N ASN A 149 16.92 4.35 4.07
CA ASN A 149 16.37 3.06 4.44
C ASN A 149 14.94 2.83 3.92
N CYS A 150 14.42 3.71 3.06
CA CYS A 150 13.11 3.60 2.41
C CYS A 150 13.29 3.40 0.91
N LYS A 151 12.56 2.45 0.32
CA LYS A 151 12.59 2.17 -1.12
C LYS A 151 11.18 2.09 -1.68
N PHE A 152 11.00 2.56 -2.92
CA PHE A 152 9.71 2.52 -3.59
C PHE A 152 9.73 1.66 -4.84
N TYR A 153 8.71 0.81 -4.98
CA TYR A 153 8.53 -0.06 -6.15
C TYR A 153 7.18 0.17 -6.82
N VAL A 154 7.21 0.36 -8.14
CA VAL A 154 6.00 0.31 -8.96
C VAL A 154 5.63 -1.14 -9.20
N ASP A 155 4.56 -1.60 -8.56
CA ASP A 155 4.02 -2.95 -8.73
C ASP A 155 2.55 -3.01 -8.27
N ASP A 156 1.81 -4.01 -8.72
CA ASP A 156 0.47 -4.29 -8.23
C ASP A 156 0.55 -5.30 -7.09
N VAL A 157 0.12 -4.88 -5.91
CA VAL A 157 0.10 -5.70 -4.69
C VAL A 157 -0.71 -7.01 -4.85
N GLU A 158 -1.69 -7.06 -5.75
CA GLU A 158 -2.46 -8.28 -6.06
C GLU A 158 -1.66 -9.30 -6.90
N SER A 159 -0.50 -8.92 -7.43
CA SER A 159 0.46 -9.83 -8.10
C SER A 159 1.20 -10.73 -7.13
N GLU A 160 1.77 -11.83 -7.63
CA GLU A 160 2.64 -12.69 -6.83
C GLU A 160 3.77 -11.89 -6.18
N TRP A 161 3.91 -12.03 -4.86
CA TRP A 161 5.01 -11.43 -4.12
C TRP A 161 6.23 -12.34 -4.26
N VAL A 162 7.32 -11.80 -4.79
CA VAL A 162 8.54 -12.56 -5.15
C VAL A 162 9.55 -12.64 -4.01
N TYR A 163 9.17 -12.23 -2.79
CA TYR A 163 10.07 -12.22 -1.64
C TYR A 163 10.32 -13.66 -1.14
N THR A 164 11.58 -13.99 -0.91
CA THR A 164 11.92 -15.31 -0.35
C THR A 164 11.54 -15.39 1.14
N PRO A 165 11.45 -16.59 1.74
CA PRO A 165 11.18 -16.72 3.18
C PRO A 165 12.17 -15.96 4.08
N ASN A 166 13.42 -15.77 3.64
CA ASN A 166 14.43 -15.00 4.37
C ASN A 166 14.21 -13.48 4.28
N GLU A 167 13.34 -13.04 3.37
CA GLU A 167 12.96 -11.64 3.13
C GLU A 167 11.54 -11.34 3.64
N ALA A 168 10.98 -12.24 4.44
CA ALA A 168 9.71 -12.02 5.12
C ALA A 168 9.75 -10.74 5.98
N PHE A 169 8.59 -10.10 6.09
CA PHE A 169 8.41 -8.83 6.78
C PHE A 169 8.18 -9.03 8.28
N ASP A 170 8.69 -8.09 9.08
CA ASP A 170 8.34 -7.97 10.49
C ASP A 170 6.99 -7.25 10.67
N PHE A 171 6.69 -6.33 9.76
CA PHE A 171 5.47 -5.55 9.76
C PHE A 171 5.00 -5.26 8.32
N ILE A 172 3.71 -5.44 8.08
CA ILE A 172 3.05 -5.04 6.85
C ILE A 172 1.99 -4.00 7.21
N HIS A 173 2.00 -2.88 6.51
CA HIS A 173 1.06 -1.79 6.69
C HIS A 173 0.37 -1.48 5.36
N ALA A 174 -0.87 -1.02 5.43
CA ALA A 174 -1.52 -0.33 4.35
C ALA A 174 -2.65 0.56 4.87
N ARG A 175 -3.03 1.55 4.07
CA ARG A 175 -4.00 2.56 4.44
C ARG A 175 -4.88 2.97 3.27
N GLY A 176 -6.19 3.07 3.48
CA GLY A 176 -7.12 3.63 2.50
C GLY A 176 -7.18 2.85 1.18
N MET A 177 -7.23 1.52 1.26
CA MET A 177 -7.17 0.59 0.14
C MET A 177 -8.56 0.19 -0.39
N GLY A 178 -9.63 0.73 0.19
CA GLY A 178 -10.98 0.64 -0.36
C GLY A 178 -11.04 1.10 -1.83
N GLY A 179 -11.58 0.24 -2.71
CA GLY A 179 -11.63 0.48 -4.15
C GLY A 179 -10.36 0.14 -4.92
N SER A 180 -9.29 -0.24 -4.22
CA SER A 180 -7.99 -0.61 -4.84
C SER A 180 -7.83 -2.13 -5.02
N ILE A 181 -8.46 -2.93 -4.18
CA ILE A 181 -8.25 -4.39 -4.10
C ILE A 181 -9.49 -5.14 -4.61
N LYS A 182 -9.27 -6.14 -5.47
CA LYS A 182 -10.31 -7.03 -5.98
C LYS A 182 -10.54 -8.24 -5.07
N ASP A 183 -9.46 -8.87 -4.58
CA ASP A 183 -9.54 -10.08 -3.76
C ASP A 183 -8.74 -9.93 -2.44
N TRP A 184 -9.46 -9.48 -1.41
CA TRP A 184 -8.92 -9.29 -0.05
C TRP A 184 -8.44 -10.59 0.59
N ASN A 185 -9.15 -11.69 0.36
CA ASN A 185 -8.78 -12.99 0.93
C ASN A 185 -7.44 -13.46 0.36
N MET A 186 -7.27 -13.36 -0.96
CA MET A 186 -6.01 -13.69 -1.62
C MET A 186 -4.87 -12.79 -1.12
N LEU A 187 -5.10 -11.47 -1.05
CA LEU A 187 -4.10 -10.51 -0.57
C LEU A 187 -3.65 -10.81 0.86
N TYR A 188 -4.58 -11.06 1.79
CA TYR A 188 -4.21 -11.33 3.18
C TYR A 188 -3.60 -12.71 3.40
N ASN A 189 -4.02 -13.74 2.66
CA ASN A 189 -3.33 -15.01 2.66
C ASN A 189 -1.87 -14.84 2.21
N ARG A 190 -1.64 -14.02 1.18
CA ARG A 190 -0.29 -13.70 0.71
C ARG A 190 0.50 -12.91 1.76
N ALA A 191 -0.10 -11.89 2.37
CA ALA A 191 0.55 -11.11 3.43
C ALA A 191 0.95 -12.01 4.61
N LEU A 192 0.08 -12.94 5.02
CA LEU A 192 0.37 -13.90 6.09
C LEU A 192 1.56 -14.81 5.76
N GLN A 193 1.67 -15.28 4.52
CA GLN A 193 2.79 -16.12 4.07
C GLN A 193 4.13 -15.38 4.03
N HIS A 194 4.10 -14.05 3.88
CA HIS A 194 5.29 -13.21 3.80
C HIS A 194 5.58 -12.46 5.10
N LEU A 195 4.88 -12.78 6.19
CA LEU A 195 5.22 -12.32 7.53
C LEU A 195 6.13 -13.32 8.23
N LYS A 196 7.10 -12.82 9.00
CA LYS A 196 7.82 -13.65 9.95
C LYS A 196 6.88 -14.16 11.04
N PRO A 197 7.16 -15.31 11.68
CA PRO A 197 6.47 -15.72 12.88
C PRO A 197 6.47 -14.60 13.94
N GLY A 198 5.29 -14.18 14.39
CA GLY A 198 5.12 -13.07 15.33
C GLY A 198 5.11 -11.65 14.71
N GLY A 199 5.22 -11.55 13.38
CA GLY A 199 5.04 -10.29 12.66
C GLY A 199 3.59 -9.82 12.66
N TRP A 200 3.38 -8.55 12.33
CA TRP A 200 2.06 -7.90 12.34
C TRP A 200 1.65 -7.44 10.96
N ILE A 201 0.34 -7.45 10.70
CA ILE A 201 -0.27 -6.63 9.65
C ILE A 201 -1.17 -5.59 10.31
N GLU A 202 -1.16 -4.37 9.79
CA GLU A 202 -2.11 -3.33 10.17
C GLU A 202 -2.74 -2.69 8.94
N MET A 203 -4.07 -2.63 8.96
CA MET A 203 -4.87 -1.95 7.96
C MET A 203 -5.52 -0.74 8.60
N GLN A 204 -5.27 0.44 8.04
CA GLN A 204 -5.92 1.68 8.46
C GLN A 204 -6.92 2.10 7.40
N GLU A 205 -8.19 1.82 7.64
CA GLU A 205 -9.27 2.17 6.71
C GLU A 205 -10.17 3.26 7.28
N TYR A 206 -10.73 4.05 6.38
CA TYR A 206 -11.84 4.95 6.67
C TYR A 206 -13.12 4.39 6.05
N GLU A 207 -14.26 4.62 6.68
CA GLU A 207 -15.53 4.34 6.02
C GLU A 207 -15.68 5.29 4.84
N ALA A 208 -15.77 4.74 3.64
CA ALA A 208 -16.07 5.54 2.46
C ALA A 208 -17.47 6.18 2.61
N TRP A 209 -18.37 5.51 3.34
CA TRP A 209 -19.74 5.97 3.57
C TRP A 209 -19.84 6.85 4.81
N VAL A 210 -20.69 7.86 4.71
CA VAL A 210 -20.97 8.75 5.83
C VAL A 210 -22.04 8.15 6.74
N SER A 211 -21.89 8.35 8.04
CA SER A 211 -22.88 7.97 9.05
C SER A 211 -23.27 9.19 9.90
N SER A 212 -24.44 9.11 10.53
CA SER A 212 -24.95 10.12 11.45
C SER A 212 -25.49 9.43 12.71
N ASP A 213 -25.17 10.01 13.86
CA ASP A 213 -25.68 9.55 15.16
C ASP A 213 -27.18 9.94 15.36
N ASP A 214 -27.62 11.07 14.80
CA ASP A 214 -28.99 11.59 14.96
C ASP A 214 -29.96 11.15 13.84
N ASP A 215 -29.43 10.60 12.76
CA ASP A 215 -30.14 9.98 11.65
C ASP A 215 -29.34 8.82 11.03
N PRO A 216 -29.29 7.66 11.73
CA PRO A 216 -28.50 6.49 11.29
C PRO A 216 -28.89 5.92 9.93
N THR A 217 -30.09 6.27 9.44
CA THR A 217 -30.62 5.83 8.14
C THR A 217 -30.51 6.90 7.05
N LEU A 218 -29.93 8.07 7.35
CA LEU A 218 -29.79 9.22 6.46
C LEU A 218 -31.11 9.66 5.79
N LYS A 219 -32.25 9.51 6.48
CA LYS A 219 -33.57 9.90 5.97
C LYS A 219 -33.70 11.41 5.74
N LYS A 220 -33.04 12.22 6.55
CA LYS A 220 -32.96 13.68 6.42
C LYS A 220 -32.07 14.12 5.26
N CYS A 221 -31.19 13.23 4.77
CA CYS A 221 -30.22 13.50 3.71
C CYS A 221 -30.41 12.53 2.51
N PRO A 222 -31.59 12.49 1.87
CA PRO A 222 -31.92 11.47 0.86
C PRO A 222 -31.00 11.50 -0.38
N ASN A 223 -30.47 12.67 -0.74
CA ASN A 223 -29.51 12.79 -1.84
C ASN A 223 -28.16 12.19 -1.49
N THR A 224 -27.68 12.38 -0.26
CA THR A 224 -26.46 11.74 0.24
C THR A 224 -26.64 10.24 0.30
N ALA A 225 -27.76 9.76 0.86
CA ALA A 225 -28.08 8.32 0.89
C ALA A 225 -28.10 7.71 -0.52
N ARG A 226 -28.72 8.39 -1.49
CA ARG A 226 -28.75 7.97 -2.90
C ARG A 226 -27.35 7.96 -3.52
N TRP A 227 -26.54 8.99 -3.27
CA TRP A 227 -25.17 9.07 -3.77
C TRP A 227 -24.31 7.91 -3.26
N LEU A 228 -24.37 7.61 -1.96
CA LEU A 228 -23.67 6.47 -1.37
C LEU A 228 -24.10 5.13 -2.00
N ALA A 229 -25.42 4.94 -2.21
CA ALA A 229 -25.93 3.73 -2.85
C ALA A 229 -25.44 3.56 -4.29
N LEU A 230 -25.42 4.66 -5.07
CA LEU A 230 -24.91 4.65 -6.44
C LEU A 230 -23.39 4.42 -6.49
N LEU A 231 -22.63 4.96 -5.54
CA LEU A 231 -21.21 4.70 -5.42
C LEU A 231 -20.92 3.23 -5.08
N ASP A 232 -21.66 2.64 -4.15
CA ASP A 232 -21.52 1.21 -3.83
C ASP A 232 -21.82 0.35 -5.07
N GLU A 233 -22.94 0.61 -5.75
CA GLU A 233 -23.32 -0.07 -7.00
C GLU A 233 -22.22 0.05 -8.07
N ALA A 234 -21.68 1.26 -8.28
CA ALA A 234 -20.61 1.49 -9.25
C ALA A 234 -19.32 0.77 -8.86
N SER A 235 -18.92 0.80 -7.59
CA SER A 235 -17.69 0.15 -7.11
C SER A 235 -17.77 -1.38 -7.21
N VAL A 236 -18.93 -1.96 -6.91
CA VAL A 236 -19.18 -3.40 -7.09
C VAL A 236 -19.15 -3.78 -8.56
N LYS A 237 -19.77 -2.99 -9.45
CA LYS A 237 -19.72 -3.21 -10.90
C LYS A 237 -18.29 -3.10 -11.46
N PHE A 238 -17.50 -2.17 -10.92
CA PHE A 238 -16.08 -2.02 -11.26
C PHE A 238 -15.25 -3.23 -10.80
N GLY A 239 -15.74 -3.98 -9.80
CA GLY A 239 -15.11 -5.20 -9.27
C GLY A 239 -14.18 -4.94 -8.09
N LYS A 240 -14.11 -3.71 -7.59
CA LYS A 240 -13.32 -3.30 -6.42
C LYS A 240 -14.19 -2.41 -5.54
N ARG A 241 -14.78 -3.00 -4.50
CA ARG A 241 -15.71 -2.29 -3.63
C ARG A 241 -14.96 -1.24 -2.79
N MET A 242 -15.55 -0.05 -2.64
CA MET A 242 -14.92 1.05 -1.90
C MET A 242 -15.09 0.94 -0.39
N ASN A 243 -16.31 0.68 0.10
CA ASN A 243 -16.58 0.68 1.54
C ASN A 243 -16.30 -0.67 2.19
N VAL A 244 -15.05 -0.88 2.59
CA VAL A 244 -14.53 -2.16 3.09
C VAL A 244 -14.03 -2.11 4.53
N ALA A 245 -14.01 -0.93 5.16
CA ALA A 245 -13.42 -0.72 6.49
C ALA A 245 -13.93 -1.72 7.55
N ARG A 246 -15.25 -1.93 7.60
CA ARG A 246 -15.89 -2.85 8.55
C ARG A 246 -15.59 -4.33 8.31
N GLU A 247 -15.08 -4.67 7.13
CA GLU A 247 -14.86 -6.06 6.71
C GLU A 247 -13.41 -6.49 6.96
N GLN A 248 -12.48 -5.55 7.11
CA GLN A 248 -11.05 -5.82 7.24
C GLN A 248 -10.75 -6.80 8.38
N LYS A 249 -11.38 -6.60 9.54
CA LYS A 249 -11.22 -7.48 10.70
C LYS A 249 -11.56 -8.94 10.36
N GLN A 250 -12.71 -9.15 9.71
CA GLN A 250 -13.17 -10.50 9.39
C GLN A 250 -12.28 -11.13 8.31
N HIS A 251 -11.92 -10.38 7.27
CA HIS A 251 -11.00 -10.82 6.22
C HIS A 251 -9.64 -11.26 6.80
N LEU A 252 -9.10 -10.55 7.80
CA LEU A 252 -7.87 -10.95 8.50
C LEU A 252 -8.06 -12.26 9.29
N ILE A 253 -9.17 -12.40 10.02
CA ILE A 253 -9.50 -13.63 10.76
C ILE A 253 -9.60 -14.82 9.80
N ASP A 254 -10.30 -14.64 8.68
CA ASP A 254 -10.54 -15.68 7.67
C ASP A 254 -9.25 -16.10 6.97
N ALA A 255 -8.32 -15.17 6.73
CA ALA A 255 -6.98 -15.46 6.23
C ALA A 255 -6.10 -16.21 7.24
N GLY A 256 -6.50 -16.28 8.52
CA GLY A 256 -5.82 -17.07 9.55
C GLY A 256 -4.99 -16.28 10.55
N PHE A 257 -5.01 -14.94 10.48
CA PHE A 257 -4.35 -14.08 11.47
C PHE A 257 -4.91 -14.34 12.88
N LYS A 258 -4.05 -14.12 13.88
CA LYS A 258 -4.37 -14.26 15.31
C LYS A 258 -4.34 -12.88 15.97
N ASP A 259 -4.95 -12.79 17.15
CA ASP A 259 -5.00 -11.56 17.96
C ASP A 259 -5.51 -10.32 17.21
N VAL A 260 -6.50 -10.52 16.32
CA VAL A 260 -7.07 -9.46 15.49
C VAL A 260 -7.88 -8.48 16.34
N ARG A 261 -7.48 -7.21 16.32
CA ARG A 261 -8.15 -6.10 16.98
C ARG A 261 -8.72 -5.14 15.95
N ASP A 262 -9.72 -4.37 16.37
CA ASP A 262 -10.39 -3.38 15.54
C ASP A 262 -10.67 -2.17 16.42
N ASP A 263 -9.84 -1.14 16.24
CA ASP A 263 -9.91 0.13 16.97
C ASP A 263 -10.71 1.13 16.12
N VAL A 264 -11.96 1.39 16.49
CA VAL A 264 -12.85 2.29 15.75
C VAL A 264 -12.80 3.70 16.32
N TYR A 265 -12.53 4.69 15.47
CA TYR A 265 -12.50 6.10 15.82
C TYR A 265 -13.60 6.86 15.08
N LYS A 266 -14.34 7.70 15.81
CA LYS A 266 -15.29 8.64 15.18
C LYS A 266 -14.54 9.88 14.71
N VAL A 267 -14.54 10.10 13.39
CA VAL A 267 -13.96 11.29 12.77
C VAL A 267 -15.10 12.18 12.25
N PRO A 268 -15.31 13.37 12.83
CA PRO A 268 -16.40 14.25 12.40
C PRO A 268 -16.12 14.81 10.98
N MET A 269 -17.18 14.95 10.18
CA MET A 269 -17.08 15.51 8.82
C MET A 269 -17.74 16.87 8.71
N GLY A 270 -16.94 17.91 8.48
CA GLY A 270 -17.40 19.30 8.41
C GLY A 270 -17.27 20.02 9.75
N THR A 271 -17.77 21.26 9.82
CA THR A 271 -17.58 22.17 10.95
C THR A 271 -18.54 21.89 12.11
N TRP A 272 -18.64 20.63 12.54
CA TRP A 272 -19.55 20.24 13.63
C TRP A 272 -19.34 21.16 14.87
N PRO A 273 -20.43 21.68 15.47
CA PRO A 273 -20.36 22.46 16.70
C PRO A 273 -19.97 21.64 17.93
#